data_AF-A0A7Y8HR24-F1
#
_entry.id   AF-A0A7Y8HR24-F1
#
_cell.length_a   1.000
_cell.length_b   1.000
_cell.length_c   1.000
_cell.angle_alpha   90.00
_cell.angle_beta   90.00
_cell.angle_gamma   90.00
#
_symmetry.space_group_name_H-M   'P 1'
#
loop_
_entity.id
_entity.type
_entity.pdbx_description
1 polymer ?
#
loop_
_entity_poly.entity_id
_entity_poly.type
_entity_poly.pdbx_seq_one_letter_code
_entity_poly.pdbx_strand_id
1 'polypeptide(L)'
;MVTTRVSVTRSAIGVVLFVAAFMGNAHPVQAELSANQVMIVANANSRESLLVAEHYAISRAIPLEHIAKLDLPSDETITRDDYIQRLVLPLRQTLQAQGLHRTIRVLVTVYGVPIRVGSPTFTLEEQGPLRDASARLDAARSQLFDLERQARTIASPSASEPQNEQEQGVTAYERNVVFLFHVDQSVQEAVKRTQQHQPAAHIQDYTQLESIIRRHQGLAGLAQLQHELPQPGLASGPDAEAQLRAQQMEGLQLLGSLEFPLRQRRAELYRQVELVYGLYGVFALAAMELHLLSDEQADASVDSELSLIWWDQRDYPVSWRSLNPFHHAFKRTERPAQRELPVLMVSRLDAPTAKSAMRLVDRAIEVERQGLAGTVYLDARGLQAKSPSDTYGRYDQSLRDLHAFITQHSSYKVVLENTEARFHRPGEAPDVGLYIGWYRLRQYEDAFTFQPGAIGYHMASAEAVSLHRTGESGWCKNALERGITATLGSVGEPYLDTFPEPLEFTALLMTGQYSLVESYYLTSRWVSWRMLLVGDPLYNPWRNKPAAKRSALSMFPLAPIAPSDQTFADPLRTRDDRQLVRERSRIRLDEILRQQSSRQTSP
;
A
#
# COMPACT_ATOMS: atom_id res chain seq x y z
N MET A 1 -54.83 6.41 -56.79
CA MET A 1 -55.06 7.11 -55.52
C MET A 1 -54.18 8.35 -55.54
N VAL A 2 -54.68 9.52 -55.97
CA VAL A 2 -55.51 10.45 -55.16
C VAL A 2 -54.75 10.81 -53.87
N THR A 3 -54.31 12.02 -53.53
CA THR A 3 -54.13 13.34 -54.18
C THR A 3 -53.36 14.17 -53.11
N THR A 4 -52.61 15.21 -53.52
CA THR A 4 -52.44 16.56 -52.90
C THR A 4 -52.61 16.79 -51.38
N ARG A 5 -51.98 17.75 -50.69
CA ARG A 5 -51.05 18.89 -50.89
C ARG A 5 -51.22 19.75 -49.61
N VAL A 6 -50.39 20.78 -49.46
CA VAL A 6 -50.65 22.06 -48.75
C VAL A 6 -50.07 22.24 -47.34
N SER A 7 -49.14 23.19 -47.29
CA SER A 7 -48.72 24.03 -46.16
C SER A 7 -49.78 25.06 -45.76
N VAL A 8 -50.06 25.26 -44.46
CA VAL A 8 -50.63 26.52 -43.95
C VAL A 8 -50.07 26.86 -42.57
N THR A 9 -49.77 28.16 -42.43
CA THR A 9 -49.26 28.95 -41.32
C THR A 9 -50.25 29.25 -40.17
N ARG A 10 -49.68 29.58 -38.99
CA ARG A 10 -50.17 30.47 -37.91
C ARG A 10 -51.42 30.05 -37.11
N SER A 11 -51.25 29.86 -35.79
CA SER A 11 -51.64 30.86 -34.76
C SER A 11 -51.53 30.30 -33.34
N ALA A 12 -51.11 31.19 -32.44
CA ALA A 12 -50.87 30.98 -31.02
C ALA A 12 -52.14 30.65 -30.22
N ILE A 13 -52.02 29.75 -29.25
CA ILE A 13 -52.89 29.69 -28.06
C ILE A 13 -52.01 29.40 -26.84
N GLY A 14 -52.26 30.17 -25.79
CA GLY A 14 -51.35 30.45 -24.67
C GLY A 14 -50.96 29.26 -23.81
N VAL A 15 -49.69 29.30 -23.38
CA VAL A 15 -49.24 28.61 -22.17
C VAL A 15 -49.17 29.65 -21.07
N VAL A 16 -50.07 29.49 -20.10
CA VAL A 16 -50.13 30.23 -18.85
C VAL A 16 -48.85 29.96 -18.06
N LEU A 17 -48.10 31.03 -17.80
CA LEU A 17 -46.99 31.08 -16.85
C LEU A 17 -47.54 30.99 -15.42
N PHE A 18 -47.21 29.93 -14.69
CA PHE A 18 -47.28 29.92 -13.24
C PHE A 18 -46.06 29.20 -12.63
N VAL A 19 -45.10 30.03 -12.22
CA VAL A 19 -44.27 29.98 -11.00
C VAL A 19 -43.81 28.62 -10.48
N ALA A 20 -42.50 28.39 -10.52
CA ALA A 20 -41.73 28.05 -9.30
C ALA A 20 -40.25 28.38 -9.53
N ALA A 21 -39.78 29.44 -8.86
CA ALA A 21 -38.37 29.74 -8.72
C ALA A 21 -37.71 28.59 -7.93
N PHE A 22 -37.06 27.66 -8.63
CA PHE A 22 -36.05 26.80 -8.03
C PHE A 22 -34.76 27.62 -7.83
N MET A 23 -34.79 28.57 -6.89
CA MET A 23 -33.58 28.92 -6.14
C MET A 23 -33.38 27.84 -5.08
N GLY A 24 -33.11 26.62 -5.54
CA GLY A 24 -32.47 25.64 -4.70
C GLY A 24 -31.04 26.12 -4.51
N ASN A 25 -30.71 26.53 -3.28
CA ASN A 25 -29.32 26.57 -2.84
C ASN A 25 -28.73 25.19 -3.13
N ALA A 26 -28.04 25.06 -4.26
CA ALA A 26 -27.05 24.02 -4.44
C ALA A 26 -25.92 24.37 -3.46
N HIS A 27 -26.11 24.01 -2.19
CA HIS A 27 -24.97 23.76 -1.34
C HIS A 27 -24.15 22.73 -2.11
N PRO A 28 -22.90 23.03 -2.52
CA PRO A 28 -22.03 21.96 -2.94
C PRO A 28 -22.04 20.97 -1.78
N VAL A 29 -22.50 19.75 -2.02
CA VAL A 29 -22.31 18.63 -1.10
C VAL A 29 -20.79 18.46 -1.05
N GLN A 30 -20.13 19.24 -0.22
CA GLN A 30 -18.79 18.97 0.23
C GLN A 30 -18.96 17.79 1.16
N ALA A 31 -18.71 16.61 0.60
CA ALA A 31 -18.62 15.43 1.40
C ALA A 31 -17.37 15.61 2.28
N GLU A 32 -17.62 15.53 3.58
CA GLU A 32 -16.71 15.97 4.62
C GLU A 32 -16.58 14.83 5.62
N LEU A 33 -15.33 14.42 5.87
CA LEU A 33 -15.00 13.54 6.97
C LEU A 33 -15.56 14.13 8.28
N SER A 34 -16.55 13.45 8.84
CA SER A 34 -17.31 13.93 10.00
C SER A 34 -16.90 13.25 11.31
N ALA A 35 -17.22 13.87 12.44
CA ALA A 35 -16.95 13.33 13.78
C ALA A 35 -17.52 11.91 13.99
N ASN A 36 -18.66 11.59 13.37
CA ASN A 36 -19.29 10.27 13.44
C ASN A 36 -18.53 9.17 12.67
N GLN A 37 -17.55 9.54 11.85
CA GLN A 37 -16.70 8.61 11.11
C GLN A 37 -15.35 8.38 11.79
N VAL A 38 -15.15 8.93 12.99
CA VAL A 38 -13.92 8.84 13.78
C VAL A 38 -14.11 7.89 14.97
N MET A 39 -13.15 6.98 15.14
CA MET A 39 -13.02 6.11 16.32
C MET A 39 -11.69 6.41 17.00
N ILE A 40 -11.70 6.61 18.31
CA ILE A 40 -10.51 6.92 19.11
C ILE A 40 -10.04 5.65 19.80
N VAL A 41 -8.75 5.32 19.69
CA VAL A 41 -8.11 4.17 20.34
C VAL A 41 -7.29 4.71 21.50
N ALA A 42 -7.66 4.35 22.73
CA ALA A 42 -7.03 4.80 23.95
C ALA A 42 -6.52 3.61 24.78
N ASN A 43 -5.39 3.81 25.47
CA ASN A 43 -4.85 2.85 26.41
C ASN A 43 -5.59 2.95 27.75
N ALA A 44 -6.40 1.93 28.07
CA ALA A 44 -7.17 1.86 29.31
C ALA A 44 -6.29 1.86 30.58
N ASN A 45 -5.03 1.45 30.46
CA ASN A 45 -4.07 1.41 31.57
C ASN A 45 -3.40 2.77 31.82
N SER A 46 -3.62 3.78 30.98
CA SER A 46 -3.08 5.13 31.15
C SER A 46 -4.19 6.14 31.35
N ARG A 47 -4.20 6.77 32.53
CA ARG A 47 -5.13 7.88 32.82
C ARG A 47 -4.91 9.04 31.85
N GLU A 48 -3.66 9.35 31.50
CA GLU A 48 -3.37 10.39 30.54
C GLU A 48 -3.91 10.09 29.14
N SER A 49 -3.83 8.83 28.70
CA SER A 49 -4.41 8.39 27.43
C SER A 49 -5.91 8.66 27.36
N LEU A 50 -6.64 8.27 28.42
CA LEU A 50 -8.08 8.51 28.52
C LEU A 50 -8.43 10.01 28.52
N LEU A 51 -7.64 10.84 29.20
CA LEU A 51 -7.84 12.29 29.20
C LEU A 51 -7.66 12.91 27.81
N VAL A 52 -6.66 12.48 27.05
CA VAL A 52 -6.46 12.95 25.66
C VAL A 52 -7.62 12.51 24.77
N ALA A 53 -8.08 11.26 24.91
CA ALA A 53 -9.20 10.74 24.14
C ALA A 53 -10.51 11.50 24.43
N GLU A 54 -10.86 11.71 25.70
CA GLU A 54 -12.05 12.45 26.11
C GLU A 54 -11.97 13.92 25.68
N HIS A 55 -10.80 14.55 25.83
CA HIS A 55 -10.58 15.93 25.36
C HIS A 55 -10.83 16.07 23.86
N TYR A 56 -10.25 15.16 23.06
CA TYR A 56 -10.45 15.18 21.62
C TYR A 56 -11.92 14.95 21.24
N ALA A 57 -12.56 13.96 21.88
CA ALA A 57 -13.94 13.64 21.61
C ALA A 57 -14.88 14.83 21.88
N ILE A 58 -14.73 15.48 23.03
CA ILE A 58 -15.51 16.67 23.40
C ILE A 58 -15.22 17.82 22.44
N SER A 59 -13.94 18.08 22.13
CA SER A 59 -13.53 19.22 21.31
C SER A 59 -14.02 19.13 19.86
N ARG A 60 -14.09 17.92 19.30
CA ARG A 60 -14.58 17.66 17.93
C ARG A 60 -16.03 17.17 17.86
N ALA A 61 -16.74 17.11 19.00
CA ALA A 61 -18.08 16.53 19.09
C ALA A 61 -18.16 15.10 18.53
N ILE A 62 -17.11 14.30 18.76
CA ILE A 62 -17.13 12.86 18.49
C ILE A 62 -17.90 12.21 19.63
N PRO A 63 -18.85 11.29 19.34
CA PRO A 63 -19.57 10.58 20.38
C PRO A 63 -18.62 9.87 21.36
N LEU A 64 -18.85 9.98 22.67
CA LEU A 64 -17.97 9.40 23.68
C LEU A 64 -17.93 7.87 23.61
N GLU A 65 -18.98 7.25 23.08
CA GLU A 65 -19.03 5.83 22.76
C GLU A 65 -18.02 5.39 21.68
N HIS A 66 -17.51 6.33 20.87
CA HIS A 66 -16.46 6.07 19.87
C HIS A 66 -15.05 6.05 20.49
N ILE A 67 -14.93 6.02 21.83
CA ILE A 67 -13.65 5.80 22.51
C ILE A 67 -13.49 4.30 22.81
N ALA A 68 -12.68 3.61 22.01
CA ALA A 68 -12.21 2.26 22.28
C ALA A 68 -11.12 2.27 23.36
N LYS A 69 -11.47 1.82 24.56
CA LYS A 69 -10.56 1.68 25.71
C LYS A 69 -9.97 0.27 25.71
N LEU A 70 -8.68 0.15 25.39
CA LEU A 70 -8.01 -1.14 25.19
C LEU A 70 -6.91 -1.37 26.23
N ASP A 71 -6.76 -2.60 26.70
CA ASP A 71 -5.68 -3.01 27.61
C ASP A 71 -4.35 -3.13 26.84
N LEU A 72 -3.58 -2.05 26.79
CA LEU A 72 -2.35 -1.95 26.02
C LEU A 72 -1.11 -1.76 26.92
N PRO A 73 0.08 -2.24 26.50
CA PRO A 73 1.31 -1.98 27.22
C PRO A 73 1.66 -0.50 27.23
N SER A 74 2.49 -0.08 28.19
CA SER A 74 2.98 1.30 28.31
C SER A 74 4.19 1.59 27.40
N ASP A 75 4.83 0.56 26.87
CA ASP A 75 6.00 0.72 26.01
C ASP A 75 5.62 1.26 24.63
N GLU A 76 6.52 2.04 24.02
CA GLU A 76 6.33 2.57 22.66
C GLU A 76 6.36 1.47 21.59
N THR A 77 6.83 0.27 21.92
CA THR A 77 6.82 -0.91 21.04
C THR A 77 5.96 -2.01 21.63
N ILE A 78 4.99 -2.49 20.84
CA ILE A 78 4.15 -3.65 21.15
C ILE A 78 4.63 -4.87 20.36
N THR A 79 4.55 -6.06 20.95
CA THR A 79 4.82 -7.31 20.22
C THR A 79 3.77 -7.50 19.12
N ARG A 80 4.11 -8.25 18.07
CA ARG A 80 3.15 -8.54 16.99
C ARG A 80 1.93 -9.30 17.50
N ASP A 81 2.12 -10.21 18.46
CA ASP A 81 1.04 -10.98 19.08
C ASP A 81 0.14 -10.09 19.94
N ASP A 82 0.72 -9.24 20.79
CA ASP A 82 -0.09 -8.31 21.61
C ASP A 82 -0.80 -7.27 20.72
N TYR A 83 -0.19 -6.84 19.61
CA TYR A 83 -0.86 -5.98 18.62
C TYR A 83 -2.13 -6.65 18.09
N ILE A 84 -2.07 -7.94 17.77
CA ILE A 84 -3.26 -8.67 17.32
C ILE A 84 -4.26 -8.85 18.48
N GLN A 85 -3.81 -9.42 19.59
CA GLN A 85 -4.68 -9.91 20.66
C GLN A 85 -5.27 -8.78 21.51
N ARG A 86 -4.52 -7.70 21.73
CA ARG A 86 -4.90 -6.61 22.62
C ARG A 86 -5.38 -5.35 21.91
N LEU A 87 -4.97 -5.16 20.64
CA LEU A 87 -5.36 -4.00 19.86
C LEU A 87 -6.37 -4.38 18.75
N VAL A 88 -5.95 -5.14 17.74
CA VAL A 88 -6.76 -5.40 16.54
C VAL A 88 -8.04 -6.15 16.85
N LEU A 89 -7.96 -7.29 17.54
CA LEU A 89 -9.15 -8.12 17.82
C LEU A 89 -10.18 -7.40 18.70
N PRO A 90 -9.80 -6.78 19.84
CA PRO A 90 -10.75 -6.03 20.67
C PRO A 90 -11.35 -4.81 19.95
N LEU A 91 -10.58 -4.11 19.12
CA LEU A 91 -11.08 -2.97 18.35
C LEU A 91 -12.09 -3.40 17.29
N ARG A 92 -11.83 -4.50 16.55
CA ARG A 92 -12.80 -5.11 15.63
C ARG A 92 -14.11 -5.46 16.36
N GLN A 93 -14.02 -6.10 17.53
CA GLN A 93 -15.17 -6.47 18.34
C GLN A 93 -15.98 -5.24 18.76
N THR A 94 -15.31 -4.16 19.16
CA THR A 94 -15.97 -2.90 19.55
C THR A 94 -16.69 -2.26 18.36
N LEU A 95 -16.04 -2.16 17.20
CA LEU A 95 -16.63 -1.64 15.97
C LEU A 95 -17.84 -2.48 15.51
N GLN A 96 -17.79 -3.80 15.70
CA GLN A 96 -18.90 -4.69 15.38
C GLN A 96 -20.05 -4.53 16.38
N ALA A 97 -19.77 -4.58 17.68
CA ALA A 97 -20.77 -4.50 18.74
C ALA A 97 -21.56 -3.19 18.71
N GLN A 98 -20.92 -2.10 18.30
CA GLN A 98 -21.56 -0.78 18.14
C GLN A 98 -22.17 -0.55 16.75
N GLY A 99 -22.05 -1.51 15.81
CA GLY A 99 -22.56 -1.34 14.44
C GLY A 99 -21.79 -0.31 13.60
N LEU A 100 -20.58 0.06 14.02
CA LEU A 100 -19.77 1.14 13.44
C LEU A 100 -18.84 0.69 12.31
N HIS A 101 -18.65 -0.61 12.12
CA HIS A 101 -17.78 -1.22 11.10
C HIS A 101 -18.00 -0.73 9.65
N ARG A 102 -19.17 -0.17 9.31
CA ARG A 102 -19.45 0.43 7.98
C ARG A 102 -19.36 1.96 7.94
N THR A 103 -19.31 2.61 9.10
CA THR A 103 -19.39 4.08 9.22
C THR A 103 -18.04 4.69 9.48
N ILE A 104 -17.22 4.06 10.32
CA ILE A 104 -15.89 4.57 10.66
C ILE A 104 -15.00 4.56 9.41
N ARG A 105 -14.30 5.68 9.20
CA ARG A 105 -13.32 5.89 8.14
C ARG A 105 -11.93 6.17 8.70
N VAL A 106 -11.86 6.69 9.94
CA VAL A 106 -10.62 7.10 10.59
C VAL A 106 -10.50 6.47 11.97
N LEU A 107 -9.34 5.91 12.26
CA LEU A 107 -8.90 5.58 13.61
C LEU A 107 -7.94 6.66 14.12
N VAL A 108 -8.07 7.02 15.40
CA VAL A 108 -7.17 7.98 16.04
C VAL A 108 -6.51 7.32 17.24
N THR A 109 -5.21 7.03 17.12
CA THR A 109 -4.42 6.60 18.27
C THR A 109 -4.09 7.83 19.11
N VAL A 110 -4.10 7.70 20.44
CA VAL A 110 -3.77 8.82 21.34
C VAL A 110 -2.56 8.49 22.21
N TYR A 111 -2.04 9.50 22.91
CA TYR A 111 -1.00 9.38 23.94
C TYR A 111 -1.12 8.07 24.75
N GLY A 112 -0.02 7.35 24.90
CA GLY A 112 0.02 6.08 25.64
C GLY A 112 -0.40 4.84 24.85
N VAL A 113 -0.83 4.97 23.60
CA VAL A 113 -0.92 3.84 22.65
C VAL A 113 0.48 3.62 22.03
N PRO A 114 1.00 2.37 21.96
CA PRO A 114 2.29 2.08 21.34
C PRO A 114 2.40 2.66 19.93
N ILE A 115 3.60 3.09 19.52
CA ILE A 115 3.84 3.68 18.19
C ILE A 115 4.39 2.68 17.18
N ARG A 116 4.96 1.58 17.66
CA ARG A 116 5.65 0.57 16.85
C ARG A 116 5.14 -0.83 17.12
N VAL A 117 4.92 -1.61 16.08
CA VAL A 117 4.72 -3.06 16.16
C VAL A 117 6.05 -3.73 15.84
N GLY A 118 6.50 -4.62 16.73
CA GLY A 118 7.70 -5.43 16.48
C GLY A 118 7.50 -6.43 15.33
N SER A 119 8.62 -6.92 14.79
CA SER A 119 8.60 -8.03 13.84
C SER A 119 7.91 -9.26 14.44
N PRO A 120 7.27 -10.11 13.62
CA PRO A 120 6.73 -11.37 14.07
C PRO A 120 7.83 -12.25 14.70
N THR A 121 7.50 -12.95 15.78
CA THR A 121 8.36 -13.99 16.35
C THR A 121 7.80 -15.35 15.96
N PHE A 122 8.53 -16.09 15.11
CA PHE A 122 8.09 -17.43 14.69
C PHE A 122 8.30 -18.45 15.81
N THR A 123 7.25 -19.21 16.11
CA THR A 123 7.28 -20.32 17.06
C THR A 123 8.21 -21.45 16.57
N LEU A 124 8.64 -22.33 17.49
CA LEU A 124 9.42 -23.52 17.12
C LEU A 124 8.69 -24.41 16.10
N GLU A 125 7.34 -24.42 16.13
CA GLU A 125 6.50 -25.15 15.18
C GLU A 125 6.58 -24.53 13.76
N GLU A 126 6.70 -23.21 13.65
CA GLU A 126 6.79 -22.46 12.39
C GLU A 126 8.20 -22.48 11.77
N GLN A 127 9.24 -22.62 12.60
CA GLN A 127 10.62 -22.74 12.13
C GLN A 127 10.89 -24.01 11.30
N GLY A 128 10.09 -25.06 11.49
CA GLY A 128 10.18 -26.29 10.69
C GLY A 128 9.81 -26.05 9.22
N PRO A 129 8.57 -25.65 8.93
CA PRO A 129 8.11 -25.28 7.58
C PRO A 129 9.01 -24.25 6.89
N LEU A 130 9.48 -23.23 7.62
CA LEU A 130 10.41 -22.22 7.10
C LEU A 130 11.73 -22.82 6.60
N ARG A 131 12.37 -23.68 7.41
CA ARG A 131 13.63 -24.32 7.04
C ARG A 131 13.47 -25.24 5.83
N ASP A 132 12.37 -26.00 5.77
CA ASP A 132 12.11 -26.84 4.62
C ASP A 132 11.79 -26.01 3.36
N ALA A 133 11.00 -24.93 3.46
CA ALA A 133 10.73 -24.03 2.34
C ALA A 133 12.04 -23.42 1.79
N SER A 134 12.92 -22.95 2.68
CA SER A 134 14.26 -22.48 2.30
C SER A 134 15.05 -23.55 1.57
N ALA A 135 15.13 -24.77 2.11
CA ALA A 135 15.86 -25.87 1.48
C ALA A 135 15.29 -26.23 0.10
N ARG A 136 13.96 -26.22 -0.08
CA ARG A 136 13.31 -26.45 -1.37
C ARG A 136 13.61 -25.34 -2.37
N LEU A 137 13.54 -24.09 -1.93
CA LEU A 137 13.88 -22.93 -2.76
C LEU A 137 15.32 -23.05 -3.28
N ASP A 138 16.28 -23.32 -2.40
CA ASP A 138 17.71 -23.40 -2.75
C ASP A 138 18.01 -24.58 -3.70
N ALA A 139 17.39 -25.74 -3.44
CA ALA A 139 17.50 -26.90 -4.30
C ALA A 139 16.90 -26.64 -5.69
N ALA A 140 15.70 -26.04 -5.74
CA ALA A 140 15.04 -25.69 -7.00
C ALA A 140 15.84 -24.61 -7.77
N ARG A 141 16.35 -23.59 -7.08
CA ARG A 141 17.20 -22.53 -7.65
C ARG A 141 18.41 -23.10 -8.36
N SER A 142 19.12 -24.01 -7.70
CA SER A 142 20.33 -24.65 -8.25
C SER A 142 20.01 -25.41 -9.54
N GLN A 143 18.92 -26.18 -9.55
CA GLN A 143 18.50 -26.93 -10.74
C GLN A 143 17.96 -26.04 -11.87
N LEU A 144 17.24 -24.97 -11.53
CA LEU A 144 16.73 -24.00 -12.51
C LEU A 144 17.87 -23.27 -13.22
N PHE A 145 18.95 -22.94 -12.50
CA PHE A 145 20.13 -22.34 -13.09
C PHE A 145 20.81 -23.28 -14.11
N ASP A 146 20.88 -24.58 -13.82
CA ASP A 146 21.39 -25.57 -14.77
C ASP A 146 20.50 -25.71 -16.01
N LEU A 147 19.17 -25.64 -15.83
CA LEU A 147 18.21 -25.67 -16.93
C LEU A 147 18.29 -24.41 -17.79
N GLU A 148 18.46 -23.24 -17.19
CA GLU A 148 18.67 -21.97 -17.90
C GLU A 148 19.89 -22.07 -18.83
N ARG A 149 21.02 -22.58 -18.32
CA ARG A 149 22.24 -22.78 -19.09
C ARG A 149 22.03 -23.72 -20.29
N GLN A 150 21.30 -24.81 -20.08
CA GLN A 150 20.97 -25.76 -21.15
C GLN A 150 20.04 -25.13 -22.21
N ALA A 151 19.02 -24.39 -21.78
CA ALA A 151 18.10 -23.69 -22.68
C ALA A 151 18.82 -22.65 -23.55
N ARG A 152 19.74 -21.87 -22.96
CA ARG A 152 20.56 -20.90 -23.70
C ARG A 152 21.42 -21.56 -24.77
N THR A 153 21.95 -22.76 -24.52
CA THR A 153 22.72 -23.51 -25.52
C THR A 153 21.88 -23.84 -26.75
N ILE A 154 20.60 -24.17 -26.55
CA ILE A 154 19.63 -24.39 -27.65
C ILE A 154 19.33 -23.06 -28.35
N ALA A 155 19.03 -22.00 -27.59
CA ALA A 155 18.64 -20.70 -28.12
C ALA A 155 19.75 -20.02 -28.95
N SER A 156 21.00 -20.06 -28.46
CA SER A 156 22.18 -19.54 -29.16
C SER A 156 23.47 -20.21 -28.63
N PRO A 157 24.15 -21.06 -29.44
CA PRO A 157 25.41 -21.71 -29.06
C PRO A 157 26.60 -20.76 -28.78
N SER A 158 26.43 -19.46 -29.04
CA SER A 158 27.46 -18.42 -28.90
C SER A 158 27.08 -17.30 -27.90
N ALA A 159 26.00 -17.50 -27.14
CA ALA A 159 25.60 -16.55 -26.11
C ALA A 159 26.64 -16.50 -24.97
N SER A 160 27.03 -15.29 -24.59
CA SER A 160 27.87 -15.03 -23.41
C SER A 160 27.17 -15.46 -22.11
N GLU A 161 27.95 -15.81 -21.08
CA GLU A 161 27.43 -16.03 -19.73
C GLU A 161 26.58 -14.83 -19.27
N PRO A 162 25.54 -15.07 -18.46
CA PRO A 162 24.70 -13.98 -17.96
C PRO A 162 25.58 -12.96 -17.23
N GLN A 163 25.47 -11.70 -17.63
CA GLN A 163 25.91 -10.63 -16.76
C GLN A 163 25.02 -10.69 -15.52
N ASN A 164 25.65 -10.92 -14.38
CA ASN A 164 25.00 -10.86 -13.08
C ASN A 164 24.74 -9.38 -12.78
N GLU A 165 23.85 -8.76 -13.54
CA GLU A 165 23.33 -7.45 -13.18
C GLU A 165 22.61 -7.66 -11.86
N GLN A 166 23.21 -7.17 -10.78
CA GLN A 166 22.56 -7.08 -9.48
C GLN A 166 21.41 -6.07 -9.63
N GLU A 167 20.30 -6.50 -10.21
CA GLU A 167 19.09 -5.71 -10.26
C GLU A 167 18.58 -5.56 -8.82
N GLN A 168 18.42 -4.30 -8.41
CA GLN A 168 18.09 -3.88 -7.06
C GLN A 168 16.64 -4.28 -6.70
N GLY A 169 16.40 -5.55 -6.42
CA GLY A 169 15.20 -6.02 -5.70
C GLY A 169 15.38 -5.78 -4.20
N VAL A 170 14.45 -5.06 -3.56
CA VAL A 170 14.64 -4.58 -2.18
C VAL A 170 14.35 -5.68 -1.15
N THR A 171 13.54 -6.68 -1.51
CA THR A 171 13.24 -7.88 -0.69
C THR A 171 13.77 -9.18 -1.29
N ALA A 172 13.93 -10.23 -0.47
CA ALA A 172 14.30 -11.56 -0.96
C ALA A 172 13.27 -12.12 -1.96
N TYR A 173 11.99 -11.83 -1.76
CA TYR A 173 10.91 -12.27 -2.64
C TYR A 173 11.01 -11.65 -4.04
N GLU A 174 11.24 -10.33 -4.15
CA GLU A 174 11.40 -9.66 -5.45
C GLU A 174 12.59 -10.23 -6.22
N ARG A 175 13.72 -10.50 -5.54
CA ARG A 175 14.88 -11.16 -6.16
C ARG A 175 14.56 -12.58 -6.65
N ASN A 176 13.71 -13.31 -5.94
CA ASN A 176 13.22 -14.63 -6.36
C ASN A 176 12.34 -14.53 -7.63
N VAL A 177 11.47 -13.51 -7.71
CA VAL A 177 10.60 -13.28 -8.88
C VAL A 177 11.42 -12.92 -10.12
N VAL A 178 12.37 -11.99 -9.99
CA VAL A 178 13.27 -11.59 -11.09
C VAL A 178 14.08 -12.79 -11.59
N PHE A 179 14.61 -13.61 -10.68
CA PHE A 179 15.30 -14.85 -11.04
C PHE A 179 14.42 -15.79 -11.89
N LEU A 180 13.18 -16.07 -11.47
CA LEU A 180 12.27 -16.91 -12.25
C LEU A 180 11.99 -16.32 -13.64
N PHE A 181 11.81 -15.01 -13.72
CA PHE A 181 11.56 -14.33 -14.99
C PHE A 181 12.70 -14.54 -16.01
N HIS A 182 13.96 -14.46 -15.58
CA HIS A 182 15.11 -14.71 -16.46
C HIS A 182 15.20 -16.16 -16.95
N VAL A 183 14.88 -17.12 -16.07
CA VAL A 183 14.82 -18.54 -16.43
C VAL A 183 13.71 -18.79 -17.46
N ASP A 184 12.51 -18.27 -17.21
CA ASP A 184 11.38 -18.34 -18.14
C ASP A 184 11.74 -17.75 -19.50
N GLN A 185 12.37 -16.57 -19.53
CA GLN A 185 12.80 -15.93 -20.77
C GLN A 185 13.75 -16.83 -21.58
N SER A 186 14.76 -17.41 -20.92
CA SER A 186 15.75 -18.28 -21.57
C SER A 186 15.11 -19.54 -22.16
N VAL A 187 14.16 -20.14 -21.45
CA VAL A 187 13.41 -21.31 -21.94
C VAL A 187 12.52 -20.93 -23.13
N GLN A 188 11.84 -19.77 -23.08
CA GLN A 188 11.02 -19.28 -24.18
C GLN A 188 11.83 -18.98 -25.44
N GLU A 189 13.05 -18.46 -25.30
CA GLU A 189 13.97 -18.27 -26.43
C GLU A 189 14.36 -19.61 -27.09
N ALA A 190 14.61 -20.66 -26.29
CA ALA A 190 14.88 -22.00 -26.80
C ALA A 190 13.68 -22.61 -27.57
N VAL A 191 12.46 -22.39 -27.06
CA VAL A 191 11.22 -22.80 -27.76
C VAL A 191 11.10 -22.09 -29.11
N LYS A 192 11.23 -20.75 -29.14
CA LYS A 192 11.17 -19.95 -30.37
C LYS A 192 12.20 -20.39 -31.41
N ARG A 193 13.43 -20.65 -30.98
CA ARG A 193 14.51 -21.15 -31.84
C ARG A 193 14.14 -22.49 -32.48
N THR A 194 13.57 -23.39 -31.69
CA THR A 194 13.12 -24.72 -32.16
C THR A 194 11.94 -24.62 -33.12
N GLN A 195 10.99 -23.69 -32.90
CA GLN A 195 9.89 -23.40 -33.83
C GLN A 195 10.38 -22.92 -35.22
N GLN A 196 11.50 -22.19 -35.26
CA GLN A 196 12.06 -21.68 -36.52
C GLN A 196 12.73 -22.75 -37.39
N HIS A 197 13.00 -23.96 -36.86
CA HIS A 197 13.69 -25.04 -37.56
C HIS A 197 12.73 -26.21 -37.80
N GLN A 198 12.85 -26.92 -38.94
CA GLN A 198 12.02 -28.10 -39.19
C GLN A 198 12.29 -29.19 -38.13
N PRO A 199 11.28 -29.72 -37.41
CA PRO A 199 11.45 -30.67 -36.31
C PRO A 199 12.25 -31.93 -36.68
N ALA A 200 12.12 -32.37 -37.94
CA ALA A 200 12.79 -33.58 -38.45
C ALA A 200 14.32 -33.42 -38.60
N ALA A 201 14.85 -32.20 -38.70
CA ALA A 201 16.28 -31.94 -38.85
C ALA A 201 17.02 -31.76 -37.50
N HIS A 202 16.28 -31.58 -36.40
CA HIS A 202 16.79 -31.21 -35.07
C HIS A 202 16.15 -32.03 -33.93
N ILE A 203 16.03 -33.34 -34.12
CA ILE A 203 15.41 -34.27 -33.13
C ILE A 203 16.10 -34.23 -31.76
N GLN A 204 17.43 -34.03 -31.75
CA GLN A 204 18.21 -33.90 -30.51
C GLN A 204 17.83 -32.64 -29.73
N ASP A 205 17.74 -31.49 -30.39
CA ASP A 205 17.34 -30.21 -29.77
C ASP A 205 15.91 -30.29 -29.23
N TYR A 206 15.00 -30.95 -29.97
CA TYR A 206 13.62 -31.16 -29.51
C TYR A 206 13.54 -32.07 -28.28
N THR A 207 14.28 -33.18 -28.27
CA THR A 207 14.30 -34.12 -27.13
C THR A 207 14.91 -33.46 -25.89
N GLN A 208 15.96 -32.65 -26.09
CA GLN A 208 16.56 -31.86 -25.03
C GLN A 208 15.60 -30.79 -24.51
N LEU A 209 14.89 -30.08 -25.40
CA LEU A 209 13.89 -29.08 -25.05
C LEU A 209 12.71 -29.71 -24.28
N GLU A 210 12.21 -30.87 -24.71
CA GLU A 210 11.15 -31.59 -23.99
C GLU A 210 11.60 -31.96 -22.57
N SER A 211 12.85 -32.42 -22.41
CA SER A 211 13.44 -32.71 -21.10
C SER A 211 13.53 -31.45 -20.22
N ILE A 212 14.00 -30.34 -20.79
CA ILE A 212 14.08 -29.04 -20.10
C ILE A 212 12.69 -28.60 -19.65
N ILE A 213 11.70 -28.60 -20.54
CA ILE A 213 10.34 -28.15 -20.23
C ILE A 213 9.67 -29.05 -19.19
N ARG A 214 9.86 -30.37 -19.30
CA ARG A 214 9.35 -31.33 -18.30
C ARG A 214 9.90 -31.03 -16.90
N ARG A 215 11.19 -30.75 -16.77
CA ARG A 215 11.81 -30.45 -15.47
C ARG A 215 11.47 -29.04 -14.99
N HIS A 216 11.39 -28.08 -15.91
CA HIS A 216 11.13 -26.67 -15.60
C HIS A 216 9.66 -26.43 -15.20
N GLN A 217 8.73 -26.84 -16.06
CA GLN A 217 7.30 -26.50 -16.00
C GLN A 217 6.38 -27.73 -15.85
N GLY A 218 6.94 -28.93 -15.69
CA GLY A 218 6.17 -30.14 -15.42
C GLY A 218 5.26 -30.57 -16.57
N LEU A 219 4.18 -31.27 -16.22
CA LEU A 219 3.15 -31.69 -17.17
C LEU A 219 2.45 -30.51 -17.86
N ALA A 220 2.30 -29.38 -17.17
CA ALA A 220 1.66 -28.19 -17.73
C ALA A 220 2.51 -27.59 -18.86
N GLY A 221 3.82 -27.45 -18.65
CA GLY A 221 4.74 -27.00 -19.69
C GLY A 221 4.76 -27.91 -20.91
N LEU A 222 4.72 -29.22 -20.70
CA LEU A 222 4.69 -30.19 -21.80
C LEU A 222 3.40 -30.11 -22.63
N ALA A 223 2.25 -29.99 -21.96
CA ALA A 223 0.97 -29.82 -22.65
C ALA A 223 0.93 -28.52 -23.47
N GLN A 224 1.58 -27.46 -22.98
CA GLN A 224 1.75 -26.20 -23.72
C GLN A 224 2.72 -26.37 -24.91
N LEU A 225 3.87 -27.02 -24.71
CA LEU A 225 4.83 -27.29 -25.77
C LEU A 225 4.24 -28.13 -26.91
N GLN A 226 3.47 -29.17 -26.59
CA GLN A 226 2.80 -30.02 -27.59
C GLN A 226 1.75 -29.25 -28.39
N HIS A 227 1.09 -28.27 -27.77
CA HIS A 227 0.16 -27.40 -28.47
C HIS A 227 0.89 -26.45 -29.45
N GLU A 228 2.03 -25.92 -29.03
CA GLU A 228 2.86 -25.03 -29.86
C GLU A 228 3.64 -25.77 -30.96
N LEU A 229 4.00 -27.03 -30.70
CA LEU A 229 4.78 -27.91 -31.59
C LEU A 229 4.11 -29.30 -31.70
N PRO A 230 3.00 -29.41 -32.46
CA PRO A 230 2.29 -30.67 -32.60
C PRO A 230 3.11 -31.70 -33.41
N GLN A 231 3.22 -32.92 -32.87
CA GLN A 231 3.86 -34.05 -33.55
C GLN A 231 2.86 -34.78 -34.46
N PRO A 232 3.26 -35.26 -35.67
CA PRO A 232 2.35 -36.01 -36.53
C PRO A 232 1.95 -37.36 -35.90
N GLY A 233 0.65 -37.62 -35.75
CA GLY A 233 0.11 -38.95 -35.42
C GLY A 233 -0.37 -39.19 -33.99
N LEU A 234 -0.28 -38.21 -33.09
CA LEU A 234 -0.84 -38.27 -31.73
C LEU A 234 -1.94 -37.21 -31.61
N ALA A 235 -3.18 -37.57 -31.95
CA ALA A 235 -4.33 -36.66 -31.82
C ALA A 235 -5.28 -37.17 -30.73
N SER A 236 -5.26 -36.52 -29.58
CA SER A 236 -6.42 -36.48 -28.69
C SER A 236 -7.45 -35.48 -29.24
N GLY A 237 -8.71 -35.54 -28.79
CA GLY A 237 -9.72 -34.57 -29.21
C GLY A 237 -9.32 -33.13 -28.79
N PRO A 238 -9.41 -32.12 -29.68
CA PRO A 238 -8.92 -30.75 -29.42
C PRO A 238 -9.52 -30.09 -28.17
N ASP A 239 -10.77 -30.44 -27.84
CA ASP A 239 -11.49 -29.89 -26.69
C ASP A 239 -10.94 -30.42 -25.34
N ALA A 240 -10.53 -31.69 -25.29
CA ALA A 240 -10.04 -32.32 -24.06
C ALA A 240 -8.66 -31.79 -23.64
N GLU A 241 -7.79 -31.52 -24.61
CA GLU A 241 -6.46 -30.92 -24.38
C GLU A 241 -6.57 -29.43 -24.01
N ALA A 242 -7.49 -28.69 -24.63
CA ALA A 242 -7.75 -27.31 -24.26
C ALA A 242 -8.29 -27.21 -22.83
N GLN A 243 -9.22 -28.09 -22.45
CA GLN A 243 -9.74 -28.15 -21.08
C GLN A 243 -8.65 -28.50 -20.06
N LEU A 244 -7.73 -29.40 -20.41
CA LEU A 244 -6.59 -29.77 -19.58
C LEU A 244 -5.66 -28.57 -19.32
N ARG A 245 -5.26 -27.84 -20.38
CA ARG A 245 -4.43 -26.64 -20.24
C ARG A 245 -5.12 -25.57 -19.40
N ALA A 246 -6.43 -25.38 -19.59
CA ALA A 246 -7.21 -24.45 -18.78
C ALA A 246 -7.20 -24.83 -17.29
N GLN A 247 -7.37 -26.12 -16.95
CA GLN A 247 -7.28 -26.61 -15.58
C GLN A 247 -5.87 -26.42 -14.98
N GLN A 248 -4.81 -26.66 -15.77
CA GLN A 248 -3.44 -26.47 -15.30
C GLN A 248 -3.15 -24.99 -15.00
N MET A 249 -3.59 -24.07 -15.87
CA MET A 249 -3.48 -22.63 -15.64
C MET A 249 -4.30 -22.18 -14.42
N GLU A 250 -5.52 -22.71 -14.27
CA GLU A 250 -6.35 -22.46 -13.09
C GLU A 250 -5.63 -22.92 -11.81
N GLY A 251 -5.09 -24.14 -11.79
CA GLY A 251 -4.37 -24.66 -10.62
C GLY A 251 -3.13 -23.83 -10.25
N LEU A 252 -2.38 -23.32 -11.24
CA LEU A 252 -1.22 -22.46 -10.99
C LEU A 252 -1.64 -21.15 -10.31
N GLN A 253 -2.73 -20.54 -10.79
CA GLN A 253 -3.31 -19.34 -10.16
C GLN A 253 -3.80 -19.62 -8.74
N LEU A 254 -4.40 -20.80 -8.52
CA LEU A 254 -4.93 -21.20 -7.22
C LEU A 254 -3.85 -21.51 -6.19
N LEU A 255 -2.57 -21.72 -6.56
CA LEU A 255 -1.48 -21.82 -5.58
C LEU A 255 -1.42 -20.58 -4.67
N GLY A 256 -1.70 -19.39 -5.22
CA GLY A 256 -1.76 -18.14 -4.44
C GLY A 256 -2.90 -18.06 -3.42
N SER A 257 -3.81 -19.04 -3.41
CA SER A 257 -4.90 -19.12 -2.43
C SER A 257 -4.55 -19.94 -1.18
N LEU A 258 -3.38 -20.58 -1.17
CA LEU A 258 -2.90 -21.40 -0.06
C LEU A 258 -2.69 -20.57 1.21
N GLU A 259 -2.97 -21.19 2.35
CA GLU A 259 -2.71 -20.60 3.67
C GLU A 259 -1.39 -21.12 4.23
N PHE A 260 -0.57 -20.21 4.76
CA PHE A 260 0.73 -20.52 5.34
C PHE A 260 0.74 -20.21 6.85
N PRO A 261 1.51 -20.97 7.66
CA PRO A 261 2.34 -22.11 7.27
C PRO A 261 1.50 -23.34 6.86
N LEU A 262 1.96 -24.08 5.85
CA LEU A 262 1.30 -25.30 5.40
C LEU A 262 1.53 -26.43 6.43
N ARG A 263 0.56 -26.64 7.33
CA ARG A 263 0.72 -27.61 8.43
C ARG A 263 0.50 -29.07 8.04
N GLN A 264 -0.32 -29.33 7.03
CA GLN A 264 -0.72 -30.67 6.64
C GLN A 264 -0.43 -30.94 5.17
N ARG A 265 -0.11 -32.21 4.85
CA ARG A 265 0.10 -32.70 3.48
C ARG A 265 1.14 -31.88 2.68
N ARG A 266 2.04 -31.18 3.34
CA ARG A 266 3.02 -30.28 2.70
C ARG A 266 3.93 -31.02 1.73
N ALA A 267 4.52 -32.13 2.14
CA ALA A 267 5.37 -32.96 1.26
C ALA A 267 4.59 -33.49 0.05
N GLU A 268 3.33 -33.90 0.25
CA GLU A 268 2.46 -34.35 -0.83
C GLU A 268 2.12 -33.22 -1.80
N LEU A 269 1.82 -32.02 -1.30
CA LEU A 269 1.55 -30.84 -2.12
C LEU A 269 2.77 -30.49 -2.97
N TYR A 270 3.97 -30.39 -2.37
CA TYR A 270 5.19 -30.08 -3.14
C TYR A 270 5.46 -31.13 -4.21
N ARG A 271 5.24 -32.42 -3.93
CA ARG A 271 5.38 -33.51 -4.92
C ARG A 271 4.40 -33.35 -6.09
N GLN A 272 3.14 -33.02 -5.80
CA GLN A 272 2.13 -32.79 -6.83
C GLN A 272 2.42 -31.52 -7.64
N VAL A 273 2.87 -30.45 -6.98
CA VAL A 273 3.26 -29.19 -7.62
C VAL A 273 4.48 -29.41 -8.52
N GLU A 274 5.48 -30.15 -8.08
CA GLU A 274 6.65 -30.51 -8.90
C GLU A 274 6.23 -31.34 -10.12
N LEU A 275 5.32 -32.30 -9.94
CA LEU A 275 4.85 -33.10 -11.06
C LEU A 275 4.12 -32.24 -12.11
N VAL A 276 3.20 -31.38 -11.67
CA VAL A 276 2.34 -30.63 -12.59
C VAL A 276 3.03 -29.40 -13.16
N TYR A 277 3.81 -28.69 -12.34
CA TYR A 277 4.40 -27.38 -12.64
C TYR A 277 5.93 -27.35 -12.60
N GLY A 278 6.57 -28.50 -12.41
CA GLY A 278 8.03 -28.62 -12.42
C GLY A 278 8.71 -27.86 -11.28
N LEU A 279 10.01 -27.62 -11.47
CA LEU A 279 10.83 -26.83 -10.55
C LEU A 279 10.34 -25.38 -10.41
N TYR A 280 9.72 -24.83 -11.47
CA TYR A 280 9.08 -23.51 -11.42
C TYR A 280 8.03 -23.46 -10.31
N GLY A 281 7.11 -24.43 -10.27
CA GLY A 281 6.07 -24.48 -9.25
C GLY A 281 6.62 -24.68 -7.84
N VAL A 282 7.63 -25.53 -7.68
CA VAL A 282 8.30 -25.74 -6.38
C VAL A 282 8.96 -24.46 -5.88
N PHE A 283 9.72 -23.80 -6.75
CA PHE A 283 10.40 -22.55 -6.42
C PHE A 283 9.39 -21.46 -6.07
N ALA A 284 8.36 -21.26 -6.90
CA ALA A 284 7.33 -20.25 -6.68
C ALA A 284 6.57 -20.48 -5.35
N LEU A 285 6.18 -21.73 -5.07
CA LEU A 285 5.51 -22.09 -3.82
C LEU A 285 6.39 -21.84 -2.60
N ALA A 286 7.66 -22.26 -2.66
CA ALA A 286 8.62 -22.04 -1.57
C ALA A 286 8.92 -20.56 -1.36
N ALA A 287 9.09 -19.79 -2.44
CA ALA A 287 9.31 -18.33 -2.37
C ALA A 287 8.12 -17.62 -1.73
N MET A 288 6.88 -18.02 -2.06
CA MET A 288 5.66 -17.46 -1.47
C MET A 288 5.51 -17.83 0.01
N GLU A 289 5.81 -19.08 0.38
CA GLU A 289 5.81 -19.53 1.79
C GLU A 289 6.80 -18.70 2.61
N LEU A 290 8.02 -18.50 2.12
CA LEU A 290 9.04 -17.67 2.77
C LEU A 290 8.63 -16.21 2.83
N HIS A 291 8.01 -15.65 1.79
CA HIS A 291 7.59 -14.25 1.76
C HIS A 291 6.52 -13.93 2.81
N LEU A 292 5.52 -14.79 2.94
CA LEU A 292 4.43 -14.62 3.91
C LEU A 292 4.87 -14.92 5.35
N LEU A 293 5.96 -15.68 5.51
CA LEU A 293 6.57 -16.01 6.81
C LEU A 293 7.92 -15.31 7.01
N SER A 294 8.11 -14.13 6.42
CA SER A 294 9.34 -13.36 6.56
C SER A 294 9.22 -12.31 7.66
N ASP A 295 10.29 -12.16 8.45
CA ASP A 295 10.51 -11.05 9.37
C ASP A 295 11.38 -9.93 8.74
N GLU A 296 11.81 -10.10 7.48
CA GLU A 296 12.59 -9.12 6.73
C GLU A 296 11.79 -7.81 6.68
N GLN A 297 12.30 -6.80 7.40
CA GLN A 297 11.69 -5.48 7.45
C GLN A 297 10.23 -5.47 7.95
N ALA A 298 9.87 -6.43 8.82
CA ALA A 298 8.49 -6.66 9.28
C ALA A 298 8.04 -5.86 10.52
N ASP A 299 8.90 -5.01 11.08
CA ASP A 299 8.48 -3.98 12.03
C ASP A 299 7.76 -2.84 11.31
N ALA A 300 6.81 -2.20 11.97
CA ALA A 300 6.02 -1.14 11.35
C ALA A 300 5.53 -0.14 12.40
N SER A 301 4.99 0.99 11.96
CA SER A 301 4.23 1.84 12.88
C SER A 301 2.89 1.15 13.20
N VAL A 302 2.42 1.29 14.44
CA VAL A 302 1.08 0.84 14.84
C VAL A 302 0.03 1.49 13.95
N ASP A 303 0.21 2.77 13.65
CA ASP A 303 -0.73 3.55 12.86
C ASP A 303 -0.89 3.05 11.42
N SER A 304 0.21 2.69 10.73
CA SER A 304 0.14 2.17 9.36
C SER A 304 -0.35 0.73 9.27
N GLU A 305 -0.04 -0.09 10.27
CA GLU A 305 -0.60 -1.44 10.42
C GLU A 305 -2.10 -1.41 10.71
N LEU A 306 -2.55 -0.43 11.50
CA LEU A 306 -3.97 -0.26 11.82
C LEU A 306 -4.80 0.16 10.61
N SER A 307 -4.20 0.75 9.59
CA SER A 307 -4.88 1.00 8.31
C SER A 307 -5.44 -0.30 7.72
N LEU A 308 -4.78 -1.43 8.00
CA LEU A 308 -5.17 -2.77 7.59
C LEU A 308 -5.96 -3.52 8.66
N ILE A 309 -6.67 -2.82 9.56
CA ILE A 309 -7.41 -3.45 10.67
C ILE A 309 -8.34 -4.57 10.21
N TRP A 310 -8.88 -4.56 8.99
CA TRP A 310 -9.78 -5.62 8.51
C TRP A 310 -9.07 -6.79 7.80
N TRP A 311 -7.76 -6.70 7.63
CA TRP A 311 -6.92 -7.69 6.97
C TRP A 311 -6.29 -8.60 8.01
N ASP A 312 -6.23 -9.91 7.75
CA ASP A 312 -5.43 -10.83 8.56
C ASP A 312 -3.99 -10.90 8.02
N GLN A 313 -3.03 -11.38 8.80
CA GLN A 313 -1.63 -11.54 8.35
C GLN A 313 -1.45 -12.46 7.13
N ARG A 314 -2.47 -13.26 6.82
CA ARG A 314 -2.55 -14.09 5.60
C ARG A 314 -3.08 -13.34 4.38
N ASP A 315 -3.59 -12.12 4.55
CA ASP A 315 -4.15 -11.29 3.47
C ASP A 315 -3.13 -10.35 2.85
N TYR A 316 -1.99 -10.11 3.52
CA TYR A 316 -0.89 -9.27 3.04
C TYR A 316 0.42 -9.71 3.69
N PRO A 317 1.57 -9.57 3.01
CA PRO A 317 2.86 -9.81 3.63
C PRO A 317 3.14 -8.74 4.69
N VAL A 318 3.44 -9.19 5.91
CA VAL A 318 3.89 -8.30 6.99
C VAL A 318 5.33 -7.84 6.75
N SER A 319 6.11 -8.64 6.02
CA SER A 319 7.39 -8.21 5.49
C SER A 319 7.18 -7.11 4.46
N TRP A 320 8.00 -6.06 4.53
CA TRP A 320 7.97 -4.95 3.58
C TRP A 320 6.70 -4.08 3.68
N ARG A 321 6.31 -3.43 2.57
CA ARG A 321 5.25 -2.42 2.51
C ARG A 321 4.15 -2.80 1.52
N SER A 322 2.91 -2.39 1.81
CA SER A 322 1.73 -2.64 0.97
C SER A 322 1.28 -1.39 0.23
N LEU A 323 0.77 -1.54 -0.99
CA LEU A 323 0.20 -0.42 -1.76
C LEU A 323 -0.99 0.19 -1.02
N ASN A 324 -1.05 1.51 -0.97
CA ASN A 324 -2.18 2.24 -0.44
C ASN A 324 -3.30 2.36 -1.51
N PRO A 325 -4.49 1.76 -1.32
CA PRO A 325 -5.59 1.87 -2.29
C PRO A 325 -6.17 3.28 -2.42
N PHE A 326 -5.93 4.17 -1.46
CA PHE A 326 -6.36 5.57 -1.53
C PHE A 326 -5.41 6.47 -2.32
N HIS A 327 -4.19 6.02 -2.62
CA HIS A 327 -3.23 6.84 -3.35
C HIS A 327 -3.84 7.29 -4.69
N HIS A 328 -3.71 8.57 -5.03
CA HIS A 328 -4.42 9.17 -6.18
C HIS A 328 -4.11 8.48 -7.52
N ALA A 329 -2.91 7.91 -7.66
CA ALA A 329 -2.49 7.17 -8.85
C ALA A 329 -2.69 5.65 -8.74
N PHE A 330 -3.37 5.15 -7.69
CA PHE A 330 -3.65 3.72 -7.53
C PHE A 330 -4.57 3.24 -8.66
N LYS A 331 -4.07 2.29 -9.44
CA LYS A 331 -4.84 1.66 -10.52
C LYS A 331 -5.42 0.36 -9.99
N ARG A 332 -6.75 0.33 -9.81
CA ARG A 332 -7.45 -0.93 -9.57
C ARG A 332 -7.23 -1.87 -10.75
N THR A 333 -6.58 -3.00 -10.51
CA THR A 333 -6.58 -4.09 -11.48
C THR A 333 -8.00 -4.61 -11.59
N GLU A 334 -8.53 -4.70 -12.81
CA GLU A 334 -9.85 -5.26 -13.08
C GLU A 334 -9.89 -6.74 -12.64
N ARG A 335 -10.17 -7.01 -11.37
CA ARG A 335 -10.63 -8.30 -10.87
C ARG A 335 -12.10 -8.14 -10.47
N PRO A 336 -13.04 -8.25 -11.42
CA PRO A 336 -14.42 -7.81 -11.24
C PRO A 336 -15.21 -8.59 -10.17
N ALA A 337 -14.68 -9.71 -9.67
CA ALA A 337 -15.42 -10.66 -8.85
C ALA A 337 -15.13 -10.60 -7.34
N GLN A 338 -14.07 -9.92 -6.89
CA GLN A 338 -13.65 -9.98 -5.48
C GLN A 338 -13.72 -8.61 -4.81
N ARG A 339 -14.56 -8.49 -3.78
CA ARG A 339 -14.59 -7.30 -2.93
C ARG A 339 -13.27 -7.20 -2.17
N GLU A 340 -12.60 -6.06 -2.31
CA GLU A 340 -11.39 -5.75 -1.54
C GLU A 340 -11.76 -5.41 -0.11
N LEU A 341 -10.92 -5.85 0.83
CA LEU A 341 -11.09 -5.45 2.22
C LEU A 341 -10.80 -3.96 2.35
N PRO A 342 -11.64 -3.19 3.05
CA PRO A 342 -11.42 -1.77 3.16
C PRO A 342 -10.17 -1.46 3.98
N VAL A 343 -9.52 -0.36 3.62
CA VAL A 343 -8.44 0.28 4.38
C VAL A 343 -9.05 1.43 5.18
N LEU A 344 -8.60 1.61 6.43
CA LEU A 344 -8.95 2.78 7.23
C LEU A 344 -7.82 3.80 7.20
N MET A 345 -8.19 5.06 7.28
CA MET A 345 -7.24 6.12 7.55
C MET A 345 -6.87 6.13 9.04
N VAL A 346 -5.63 6.49 9.37
CA VAL A 346 -5.14 6.52 10.75
C VAL A 346 -4.28 7.76 10.96
N SER A 347 -4.50 8.45 12.07
CA SER A 347 -3.68 9.56 12.57
C SER A 347 -3.47 9.41 14.07
N ARG A 348 -2.45 10.10 14.60
CA ARG A 348 -2.06 10.05 16.00
C ARG A 348 -2.20 11.41 16.69
N LEU A 349 -2.84 11.43 17.86
CA LEU A 349 -2.82 12.56 18.79
C LEU A 349 -1.90 12.26 19.96
N ASP A 350 -0.62 12.48 19.73
CA ASP A 350 0.43 12.15 20.68
C ASP A 350 1.58 13.16 20.63
N ALA A 351 2.27 13.30 21.74
CA ALA A 351 3.32 14.30 21.96
C ALA A 351 4.12 13.90 23.20
N PRO A 352 5.27 14.56 23.48
CA PRO A 352 6.07 14.28 24.67
C PRO A 352 5.31 14.24 25.99
N THR A 353 4.20 14.99 26.09
CA THR A 353 3.26 14.93 27.21
C THR A 353 1.82 14.90 26.72
N ALA A 354 0.92 14.33 27.50
CA ALA A 354 -0.52 14.34 27.23
C ALA A 354 -1.10 15.76 27.10
N LYS A 355 -0.57 16.73 27.87
CA LYS A 355 -0.93 18.14 27.72
C LYS A 355 -0.56 18.69 26.34
N SER A 356 0.63 18.37 25.84
CA SER A 356 1.05 18.75 24.50
C SER A 356 0.22 18.06 23.42
N ALA A 357 -0.25 16.83 23.66
CA ALA A 357 -1.12 16.09 22.74
C ALA A 357 -2.51 16.75 22.65
N MET A 358 -3.14 17.09 23.79
CA MET A 358 -4.40 17.86 23.80
C MET A 358 -4.26 19.20 23.07
N ARG A 359 -3.11 19.88 23.24
CA ARG A 359 -2.82 21.12 22.53
C ARG A 359 -2.77 20.97 21.01
N LEU A 360 -2.49 19.79 20.45
CA LEU A 360 -2.54 19.59 18.99
C LEU A 360 -3.96 19.85 18.47
N VAL A 361 -4.96 19.32 19.19
CA VAL A 361 -6.39 19.51 18.90
C VAL A 361 -6.78 20.97 19.07
N ASP A 362 -6.39 21.58 20.20
CA ASP A 362 -6.77 22.97 20.51
C ASP A 362 -6.27 23.93 19.42
N ARG A 363 -5.01 23.78 19.00
CA ARG A 363 -4.39 24.59 17.94
C ARG A 363 -5.04 24.34 16.58
N ALA A 364 -5.38 23.08 16.27
CA ALA A 364 -6.06 22.75 15.02
C ALA A 364 -7.42 23.46 14.92
N ILE A 365 -8.25 23.34 15.95
CA ILE A 365 -9.60 23.96 16.00
C ILE A 365 -9.51 25.49 16.02
N GLU A 366 -8.56 26.06 16.77
CA GLU A 366 -8.31 27.50 16.80
C GLU A 366 -8.03 28.04 15.39
N VAL A 367 -7.13 27.37 14.67
CA VAL A 367 -6.62 27.83 13.38
C VAL A 367 -7.62 27.63 12.26
N GLU A 368 -8.44 26.58 12.29
CA GLU A 368 -9.54 26.40 11.32
C GLU A 368 -10.52 27.58 11.30
N ARG A 369 -10.70 28.27 12.43
CA ARG A 369 -11.56 29.46 12.54
C ARG A 369 -10.90 30.71 11.95
N GLN A 370 -9.58 30.84 12.10
CA GLN A 370 -8.84 32.05 11.75
C GLN A 370 -8.22 31.99 10.34
N GLY A 371 -7.83 30.80 9.91
CA GLY A 371 -6.91 30.52 8.81
C GLY A 371 -5.47 30.39 9.32
N LEU A 372 -4.67 29.53 8.68
CA LEU A 372 -3.25 29.38 9.02
C LEU A 372 -2.46 30.62 8.62
N ALA A 373 -1.69 31.19 9.53
CA ALA A 373 -0.78 32.30 9.27
C ALA A 373 0.69 31.84 9.29
N GLY A 374 1.59 32.74 8.91
CA GLY A 374 3.04 32.51 8.97
C GLY A 374 3.70 32.37 7.60
N THR A 375 4.97 32.03 7.64
CA THR A 375 5.82 31.85 6.46
C THR A 375 5.93 30.35 6.10
N VAL A 376 5.98 30.06 4.80
CA VAL A 376 6.27 28.72 4.28
C VAL A 376 7.78 28.59 4.05
N TYR A 377 8.42 27.60 4.67
CA TYR A 377 9.84 27.30 4.49
C TYR A 377 10.01 25.95 3.80
N LEU A 378 10.76 25.94 2.71
CA LEU A 378 11.04 24.75 1.91
C LEU A 378 12.55 24.54 1.87
N ASP A 379 12.99 23.36 2.28
CA ASP A 379 14.42 23.02 2.38
C ASP A 379 14.79 22.00 1.31
N ALA A 380 15.16 22.50 0.14
CA ALA A 380 15.70 21.74 -0.99
C ALA A 380 17.24 21.76 -0.96
N ARG A 381 17.85 20.82 -1.66
CA ARG A 381 19.31 20.67 -1.79
C ARG A 381 19.82 20.99 -3.20
N GLY A 382 18.93 21.33 -4.14
CA GLY A 382 19.28 21.58 -5.53
C GLY A 382 19.67 20.32 -6.31
N LEU A 383 19.21 19.15 -5.85
CA LEU A 383 19.48 17.87 -6.52
C LEU A 383 18.72 17.79 -7.84
N GLN A 384 19.41 17.29 -8.87
CA GLN A 384 18.83 17.00 -10.18
C GLN A 384 18.55 15.51 -10.29
N ALA A 385 17.38 15.15 -10.81
CA ALA A 385 17.04 13.76 -11.08
C ALA A 385 17.95 13.17 -12.15
N LYS A 386 18.66 12.10 -11.80
CA LYS A 386 19.61 11.43 -12.71
C LYS A 386 18.92 10.39 -13.61
N SER A 387 17.79 9.86 -13.17
CA SER A 387 16.97 8.88 -13.89
C SER A 387 15.51 8.98 -13.44
N PRO A 388 14.55 8.37 -14.17
CA PRO A 388 13.16 8.27 -13.71
C PRO A 388 12.97 7.53 -12.37
N SER A 389 13.92 6.69 -11.99
CA SER A 389 13.91 5.93 -10.72
C SER A 389 14.60 6.68 -9.56
N ASP A 390 15.26 7.82 -9.82
CA ASP A 390 15.94 8.62 -8.80
C ASP A 390 14.92 9.35 -7.91
N THR A 391 14.61 8.73 -6.76
CA THR A 391 13.68 9.29 -5.79
C THR A 391 14.22 10.57 -5.14
N TYR A 392 15.53 10.69 -4.92
CA TYR A 392 16.11 11.86 -4.28
C TYR A 392 15.97 13.11 -5.14
N GLY A 393 16.37 13.03 -6.41
CA GLY A 393 16.21 14.14 -7.35
C GLY A 393 14.73 14.49 -7.59
N ARG A 394 13.83 13.51 -7.57
CA ARG A 394 12.38 13.74 -7.73
C ARG A 394 11.77 14.52 -6.56
N TYR A 395 12.04 14.13 -5.31
CA TYR A 395 11.50 14.86 -4.15
C TYR A 395 12.12 16.25 -4.00
N ASP A 396 13.40 16.40 -4.35
CA ASP A 396 14.04 17.72 -4.39
C ASP A 396 13.38 18.65 -5.42
N GLN A 397 13.12 18.13 -6.62
CA GLN A 397 12.38 18.86 -7.65
C GLN A 397 10.96 19.21 -7.17
N SER A 398 10.27 18.30 -6.48
CA SER A 398 8.93 18.57 -5.93
C SER A 398 8.91 19.73 -4.93
N LEU A 399 9.96 19.93 -4.12
CA LEU A 399 10.07 21.11 -3.25
C LEU A 399 10.20 22.42 -4.06
N ARG A 400 10.99 22.40 -5.14
CA ARG A 400 11.14 23.56 -6.05
C ARG A 400 9.84 23.85 -6.80
N ASP A 401 9.11 22.81 -7.20
CA ASP A 401 7.81 22.93 -7.84
C ASP A 401 6.74 23.43 -6.85
N LEU A 402 6.79 22.99 -5.58
CA LEU A 402 5.94 23.50 -4.51
C LEU A 402 6.21 24.99 -4.25
N HIS A 403 7.48 25.41 -4.23
CA HIS A 403 7.84 26.83 -4.14
C HIS A 403 7.17 27.66 -5.25
N ALA A 404 7.30 27.20 -6.50
CA ALA A 404 6.67 27.84 -7.64
C ALA A 404 5.13 27.87 -7.54
N PHE A 405 4.52 26.75 -7.15
CA PHE A 405 3.07 26.62 -6.96
C PHE A 405 2.54 27.62 -5.92
N ILE A 406 3.18 27.71 -4.75
CA ILE A 406 2.76 28.62 -3.67
C ILE A 406 2.90 30.07 -4.10
N THR A 407 3.99 30.42 -4.80
CA THR A 407 4.22 31.78 -5.33
C THR A 407 3.17 32.17 -6.37
N GLN A 408 2.75 31.23 -7.22
CA GLN A 408 1.80 31.51 -8.29
C GLN A 408 0.33 31.51 -7.84
N HIS A 409 -0.02 30.68 -6.85
CA HIS A 409 -1.42 30.36 -6.57
C HIS A 409 -1.92 30.76 -5.18
N SER A 410 -1.04 31.29 -4.32
CA SER A 410 -1.39 31.70 -2.96
C SER A 410 -0.81 33.06 -2.60
N SER A 411 -1.18 33.58 -1.42
CA SER A 411 -0.64 34.82 -0.85
C SER A 411 0.43 34.59 0.22
N TYR A 412 0.86 33.34 0.46
CA TYR A 412 1.85 33.06 1.49
C TYR A 412 3.22 33.60 1.10
N LYS A 413 3.94 34.15 2.07
CA LYS A 413 5.39 34.31 1.95
C LYS A 413 6.00 32.92 1.93
N VAL A 414 6.81 32.64 0.92
CA VAL A 414 7.55 31.38 0.77
C VAL A 414 9.05 31.66 0.71
N VAL A 415 9.83 30.86 1.43
CA VAL A 415 11.30 30.91 1.46
C VAL A 415 11.82 29.54 1.07
N LEU A 416 12.65 29.49 0.04
CA LEU A 416 13.30 28.28 -0.45
C LEU A 416 14.79 28.36 -0.12
N GLU A 417 15.26 27.46 0.74
CA GLU A 417 16.68 27.07 0.80
C GLU A 417 16.88 25.99 -0.27
N ASN A 418 17.87 26.14 -1.15
CA ASN A 418 18.06 25.25 -2.31
C ASN A 418 19.53 24.83 -2.44
N THR A 419 20.18 24.58 -1.31
CA THR A 419 21.59 24.20 -1.21
C THR A 419 21.77 23.13 -0.14
N GLU A 420 22.96 22.52 -0.08
CA GLU A 420 23.26 21.55 0.97
C GLU A 420 23.33 22.14 2.39
N ALA A 421 23.31 23.48 2.52
CA ALA A 421 23.40 24.16 3.80
C ALA A 421 22.21 23.82 4.71
N ARG A 422 20.98 23.78 4.15
CA ARG A 422 19.70 23.59 4.86
C ARG A 422 19.42 24.70 5.89
N PHE A 423 18.22 24.75 6.44
CA PHE A 423 17.92 25.60 7.60
C PHE A 423 18.51 24.97 8.87
N HIS A 424 19.68 25.45 9.29
CA HIS A 424 20.49 24.79 10.32
C HIS A 424 20.82 25.68 11.52
N ARG A 425 20.60 27.00 11.44
CA ARG A 425 20.92 27.92 12.54
C ARG A 425 19.67 28.34 13.31
N PRO A 426 19.78 28.51 14.63
CA PRO A 426 18.67 28.99 15.44
C PRO A 426 18.06 30.29 14.93
N GLY A 427 16.74 30.29 14.75
CA GLY A 427 15.97 31.46 14.31
C GLY A 427 16.04 31.77 12.81
N GLU A 428 16.61 30.90 11.96
CA GLU A 428 16.59 31.07 10.50
C GLU A 428 15.18 30.97 9.90
N ALA A 429 14.29 30.22 10.55
CA ALA A 429 12.89 30.05 10.15
C ALA A 429 11.95 30.54 11.27
N PRO A 430 11.77 31.87 11.44
CA PRO A 430 10.75 32.41 12.33
C PRO A 430 9.35 32.15 11.78
N ASP A 431 8.33 32.24 12.64
CA ASP A 431 6.91 32.29 12.26
C ASP A 431 6.43 31.21 11.26
N VAL A 432 6.92 29.98 11.39
CA VAL A 432 6.63 28.87 10.47
C VAL A 432 5.15 28.52 10.50
N GLY A 433 4.48 28.68 9.35
CA GLY A 433 3.15 28.12 9.09
C GLY A 433 3.23 26.75 8.40
N LEU A 434 4.16 26.58 7.45
CA LEU A 434 4.42 25.30 6.81
C LEU A 434 5.93 25.07 6.64
N TYR A 435 6.39 23.86 6.94
CA TYR A 435 7.78 23.45 6.69
C TYR A 435 7.84 22.08 6.02
N ILE A 436 8.56 21.94 4.90
CA ILE A 436 8.87 20.64 4.32
C ILE A 436 10.31 20.66 3.81
N GLY A 437 11.10 19.65 4.15
CA GLY A 437 12.52 19.75 3.89
C GLY A 437 13.35 18.49 3.98
N TRP A 438 14.54 18.57 3.39
CA TRP A 438 15.65 17.68 3.71
C TRP A 438 16.13 17.89 5.15
N TYR A 439 17.10 17.10 5.57
CA TYR A 439 17.34 16.86 6.98
C TYR A 439 18.80 16.59 7.29
N ARG A 440 19.14 16.64 8.59
CA ARG A 440 20.31 16.00 9.16
C ARG A 440 19.86 14.77 9.92
N LEU A 441 20.25 13.58 9.46
CA LEU A 441 19.74 12.31 9.99
C LEU A 441 19.85 12.26 11.51
N ARG A 442 18.71 12.10 12.20
CA ARG A 442 18.65 11.93 13.66
C ARG A 442 19.26 13.09 14.43
N GLN A 443 19.24 14.30 13.86
CA GLN A 443 19.80 15.50 14.48
C GLN A 443 18.88 16.70 14.22
N TYR A 444 17.97 16.96 15.17
CA TYR A 444 17.11 18.13 15.12
C TYR A 444 17.92 19.43 15.12
N GLU A 445 17.68 20.26 14.11
CA GLU A 445 18.23 21.60 13.99
C GLU A 445 17.17 22.61 14.47
N ASP A 446 17.49 23.41 15.50
CA ASP A 446 16.54 24.30 16.18
C ASP A 446 16.29 25.61 15.43
N ALA A 447 16.11 25.52 14.11
CA ALA A 447 15.94 26.67 13.23
C ALA A 447 14.53 27.30 13.31
N PHE A 448 13.55 26.57 13.85
CA PHE A 448 12.13 26.81 13.61
C PHE A 448 11.39 27.39 14.82
N THR A 449 10.62 28.46 14.59
CA THR A 449 9.59 28.91 15.54
C THR A 449 8.21 28.70 14.92
N PHE A 450 7.44 27.75 15.43
CA PHE A 450 6.15 27.36 14.84
C PHE A 450 5.00 28.28 15.27
N GLN A 451 4.18 28.69 14.31
CA GLN A 451 2.89 29.31 14.58
C GLN A 451 1.87 28.26 15.04
N PRO A 452 0.83 28.65 15.80
CA PRO A 452 -0.34 27.80 16.00
C PRO A 452 -0.88 27.33 14.66
N GLY A 453 -1.04 26.02 14.52
CA GLY A 453 -1.52 25.38 13.28
C GLY A 453 -0.40 24.93 12.34
N ALA A 454 0.86 25.17 12.68
CA ALA A 454 1.96 24.81 11.80
C ALA A 454 1.95 23.32 11.42
N ILE A 455 2.16 23.06 10.14
CA ILE A 455 2.31 21.72 9.58
C ILE A 455 3.73 21.57 9.08
N GLY A 456 4.40 20.46 9.38
CA GLY A 456 5.67 20.22 8.72
C GLY A 456 6.35 18.91 9.02
N TYR A 457 7.28 18.53 8.15
CA TYR A 457 8.05 17.30 8.28
C TYR A 457 9.41 17.36 7.60
N HIS A 458 10.36 16.60 8.15
CA HIS A 458 11.59 16.26 7.45
C HIS A 458 11.41 14.98 6.64
N MET A 459 11.93 14.96 5.42
CA MET A 459 11.99 13.78 4.55
C MET A 459 13.16 12.88 4.95
N ALA A 460 13.02 12.20 6.09
CA ALA A 460 14.14 11.63 6.83
C ALA A 460 13.79 10.34 7.56
N SER A 461 14.73 9.41 7.57
CA SER A 461 14.54 8.09 8.18
C SER A 461 14.56 8.14 9.71
N ALA A 462 13.73 7.32 10.35
CA ALA A 462 13.73 7.11 11.79
C ALA A 462 13.53 8.41 12.61
N GLU A 463 12.77 9.38 12.11
CA GLU A 463 12.53 10.66 12.80
C GLU A 463 11.42 10.60 13.88
N ALA A 464 10.69 9.48 13.96
CA ALA A 464 9.67 9.18 14.96
C ALA A 464 9.98 7.87 15.73
N VAL A 465 11.26 7.58 15.97
CA VAL A 465 11.69 6.41 16.77
C VAL A 465 11.06 6.40 18.16
N SER A 466 10.85 7.59 18.74
CA SER A 466 10.17 7.84 20.00
C SER A 466 9.53 9.22 19.98
N LEU A 467 8.41 9.38 20.67
CA LEU A 467 7.77 10.68 20.93
C LEU A 467 7.95 11.13 22.38
N HIS A 468 8.40 10.25 23.27
CA HIS A 468 8.46 10.50 24.72
C HIS A 468 9.87 10.46 25.31
N ARG A 469 10.78 9.66 24.75
CA ARG A 469 12.09 9.35 25.34
C ARG A 469 12.93 10.62 25.51
N THR A 470 13.42 10.85 26.71
CA THR A 470 14.39 11.93 26.98
C THR A 470 15.65 11.74 26.13
N GLY A 471 16.15 12.83 25.53
CA GLY A 471 17.33 12.79 24.66
C GLY A 471 17.09 12.22 23.26
N GLU A 472 15.85 11.94 22.87
CA GLU A 472 15.50 11.66 21.47
C GLU A 472 15.74 12.90 20.60
N SER A 473 16.51 12.72 19.53
CA SER A 473 17.04 13.77 18.66
C SER A 473 16.31 13.88 17.32
N GLY A 474 15.34 13.01 17.06
CA GLY A 474 14.53 13.03 15.85
C GLY A 474 13.54 14.20 15.82
N TRP A 475 13.11 14.53 14.61
CA TRP A 475 12.23 15.62 14.26
C TRP A 475 10.93 15.61 15.04
N CYS A 476 10.19 14.50 15.02
CA CYS A 476 8.80 14.51 15.48
C CYS A 476 8.70 14.94 16.93
N LYS A 477 9.49 14.32 17.84
CA LYS A 477 9.52 14.72 19.25
C LYS A 477 9.91 16.20 19.40
N ASN A 478 11.01 16.63 18.78
CA ASN A 478 11.57 17.96 18.99
C ASN A 478 10.70 19.08 18.40
N ALA A 479 10.05 18.85 17.26
CA ALA A 479 9.09 19.76 16.65
C ALA A 479 7.80 19.84 17.49
N LEU A 480 7.32 18.71 18.04
CA LEU A 480 6.18 18.69 18.96
C LEU A 480 6.47 19.43 20.27
N GLU A 481 7.69 19.33 20.82
CA GLU A 481 8.14 20.13 21.98
C GLU A 481 8.11 21.63 21.69
N ARG A 482 8.37 22.01 20.44
CA ARG A 482 8.37 23.41 19.97
C ARG A 482 7.03 23.90 19.44
N GLY A 483 5.98 23.09 19.55
CA GLY A 483 4.63 23.53 19.28
C GLY A 483 4.20 23.45 17.81
N ILE A 484 4.79 22.58 17.00
CA ILE A 484 4.19 22.20 15.71
C ILE A 484 2.82 21.52 15.94
N THR A 485 1.82 21.82 15.12
CA THR A 485 0.45 21.29 15.28
C THR A 485 0.26 19.96 14.56
N ALA A 486 0.91 19.77 13.42
CA ALA A 486 0.89 18.51 12.69
C ALA A 486 2.27 18.19 12.10
N THR A 487 2.64 16.91 12.14
CA THR A 487 3.88 16.41 11.57
C THR A 487 3.75 14.95 11.15
N LEU A 488 4.74 14.42 10.45
CA LEU A 488 4.84 13.01 10.13
C LEU A 488 6.30 12.57 10.21
N GLY A 489 6.49 11.28 10.41
CA GLY A 489 7.81 10.67 10.50
C GLY A 489 7.74 9.16 10.54
N SER A 490 8.90 8.52 10.59
CA SER A 490 9.02 7.07 10.55
C SER A 490 9.59 6.51 11.85
N VAL A 491 9.07 5.36 12.28
CA VAL A 491 9.61 4.62 13.45
C VAL A 491 10.93 3.89 13.15
N GLY A 492 11.33 3.83 11.88
CA GLY A 492 12.54 3.20 11.35
C GLY A 492 12.87 3.72 9.95
N GLU A 493 13.71 3.02 9.18
CA GLU A 493 14.01 3.38 7.78
C GLU A 493 12.78 3.18 6.87
N PRO A 494 12.21 4.20 6.21
CA PRO A 494 11.00 4.07 5.40
C PRO A 494 11.25 4.03 3.88
N TYR A 495 12.45 4.30 3.39
CA TYR A 495 12.72 4.77 2.02
C TYR A 495 11.96 6.06 1.68
N LEU A 496 12.55 6.87 0.79
CA LEU A 496 12.06 8.21 0.51
C LEU A 496 10.67 8.23 -0.15
N ASP A 497 10.36 7.26 -0.99
CA ASP A 497 9.09 7.16 -1.72
C ASP A 497 7.88 6.77 -0.83
N THR A 498 8.09 6.60 0.47
CA THR A 498 7.04 6.42 1.47
C THR A 498 6.56 7.75 2.06
N PHE A 499 7.33 8.83 1.91
CA PHE A 499 6.85 10.17 2.26
C PHE A 499 5.82 10.65 1.24
N PRO A 500 4.77 11.38 1.67
CA PRO A 500 3.96 12.18 0.75
C PRO A 500 4.84 13.07 -0.11
N GLU A 501 4.54 13.17 -1.40
CA GLU A 501 5.28 14.09 -2.25
C GLU A 501 4.96 15.55 -1.85
N PRO A 502 5.96 16.44 -1.62
CA PRO A 502 5.73 17.77 -1.07
C PRO A 502 4.68 18.60 -1.83
N LEU A 503 4.80 18.67 -3.16
CA LEU A 503 3.85 19.40 -4.00
C LEU A 503 2.44 18.83 -3.89
N GLU A 504 2.28 17.53 -4.09
CA GLU A 504 0.97 16.86 -4.11
C GLU A 504 0.26 17.01 -2.76
N PHE A 505 0.95 16.72 -1.66
CA PHE A 505 0.40 16.78 -0.30
C PHE A 505 -0.06 18.19 0.05
N THR A 506 0.81 19.17 -0.17
CA THR A 506 0.54 20.56 0.22
C THR A 506 -0.53 21.18 -0.66
N ALA A 507 -0.49 20.94 -1.98
CA ALA A 507 -1.45 21.49 -2.92
C ALA A 507 -2.87 20.98 -2.63
N LEU A 508 -3.05 19.70 -2.33
CA LEU A 508 -4.35 19.15 -1.93
C LEU A 508 -4.88 19.84 -0.67
N LEU A 509 -4.08 19.91 0.39
CA LEU A 509 -4.50 20.49 1.66
C LEU A 509 -4.82 21.99 1.53
N MET A 510 -4.04 22.75 0.75
CA MET A 510 -4.25 24.19 0.50
C MET A 510 -5.56 24.49 -0.24
N THR A 511 -6.19 23.52 -0.90
CA THR A 511 -7.52 23.73 -1.48
C THR A 511 -8.64 23.85 -0.45
N GLY A 512 -8.39 23.41 0.79
CA GLY A 512 -9.42 23.33 1.82
C GLY A 512 -10.47 22.24 1.58
N GLN A 513 -10.34 21.41 0.53
CA GLN A 513 -11.31 20.35 0.20
C GLN A 513 -11.05 19.04 0.95
N TYR A 514 -9.81 18.84 1.40
CA TYR A 514 -9.37 17.62 2.07
C TYR A 514 -8.86 17.97 3.45
N SER A 515 -9.14 17.10 4.43
CA SER A 515 -8.51 17.15 5.74
C SER A 515 -7.04 16.69 5.69
N LEU A 516 -6.34 16.87 6.80
CA LEU A 516 -4.94 16.44 6.96
C LEU A 516 -4.78 14.96 6.66
N VAL A 517 -5.63 14.11 7.24
CA VAL A 517 -5.52 12.66 7.06
C VAL A 517 -5.85 12.23 5.62
N GLU A 518 -6.83 12.86 4.99
CA GLU A 518 -7.19 12.56 3.60
C GLU A 518 -6.08 12.96 2.65
N SER A 519 -5.49 14.16 2.83
CA SER A 519 -4.35 14.61 2.02
C SER A 519 -3.16 13.66 2.18
N TYR A 520 -2.90 13.19 3.40
CA TYR A 520 -1.85 12.19 3.67
C TYR A 520 -2.11 10.86 2.94
N TYR A 521 -3.31 10.28 3.04
CA TYR A 521 -3.61 9.00 2.38
C TYR A 521 -3.77 9.12 0.87
N LEU A 522 -4.16 10.27 0.33
CA LEU A 522 -4.20 10.48 -1.13
C LEU A 522 -2.80 10.53 -1.74
N THR A 523 -1.78 10.88 -0.97
CA THR A 523 -0.40 11.14 -1.46
C THR A 523 0.66 10.20 -0.90
N SER A 524 0.32 9.39 0.11
CA SER A 524 1.16 8.30 0.59
C SER A 524 0.98 7.09 -0.31
N ARG A 525 2.07 6.59 -0.88
CA ARG A 525 2.05 5.42 -1.79
C ARG A 525 1.82 4.10 -1.07
N TRP A 526 2.21 4.04 0.20
CA TRP A 526 2.31 2.80 0.96
C TRP A 526 1.58 2.88 2.29
N VAL A 527 1.00 1.75 2.69
CA VAL A 527 0.49 1.44 4.04
C VAL A 527 1.13 0.15 4.51
N SER A 528 0.93 -0.19 5.78
CA SER A 528 1.70 -1.24 6.45
C SER A 528 3.18 -1.04 6.16
N TRP A 529 3.65 0.19 6.47
CA TRP A 529 5.03 0.29 6.91
C TRP A 529 5.28 1.37 7.95
N ARG A 530 6.49 1.92 8.00
CA ARG A 530 7.01 2.59 9.20
C ARG A 530 6.53 4.03 9.42
N MET A 531 5.71 4.60 8.52
CA MET A 531 5.27 5.99 8.62
C MET A 531 4.12 6.16 9.61
N LEU A 532 4.11 7.28 10.34
CA LEU A 532 2.97 7.72 11.13
C LEU A 532 2.73 9.22 10.93
N LEU A 533 1.46 9.61 10.98
CA LEU A 533 0.98 10.99 10.92
C LEU A 533 0.59 11.42 12.33
N VAL A 534 1.20 12.48 12.85
CA VAL A 534 0.84 13.11 14.13
C VAL A 534 0.05 14.38 13.85
N GLY A 535 -1.17 14.45 14.36
CA GLY A 535 -2.05 15.59 14.20
C GLY A 535 -3.52 15.19 14.28
N ASP A 536 -4.36 16.18 14.45
CA ASP A 536 -5.81 16.00 14.36
C ASP A 536 -6.18 15.58 12.92
N PRO A 537 -6.77 14.40 12.69
CA PRO A 537 -7.11 13.94 11.35
C PRO A 537 -8.09 14.85 10.61
N LEU A 538 -8.98 15.54 11.35
CA LEU A 538 -9.97 16.46 10.79
C LEU A 538 -9.36 17.83 10.45
N TYR A 539 -8.08 18.05 10.80
CA TYR A 539 -7.46 19.35 10.65
C TYR A 539 -7.49 19.84 9.20
N ASN A 540 -8.12 20.99 8.98
CA ASN A 540 -8.21 21.60 7.66
C ASN A 540 -8.10 23.13 7.77
N PRO A 541 -6.86 23.67 7.88
CA PRO A 541 -6.65 25.11 8.10
C PRO A 541 -7.17 26.01 6.98
N TRP A 542 -7.40 25.45 5.80
CA TRP A 542 -7.85 26.17 4.60
C TRP A 542 -9.30 25.93 4.24
N ARG A 543 -10.06 25.22 5.09
CA ARG A 543 -11.49 24.91 4.88
C ARG A 543 -12.32 26.15 4.55
N ASN A 544 -12.20 27.18 5.39
CA ASN A 544 -13.02 28.40 5.28
C ASN A 544 -12.41 29.43 4.32
N LYS A 545 -11.10 29.36 4.10
CA LYS A 545 -10.32 30.27 3.24
C LYS A 545 -9.29 29.47 2.46
N PRO A 546 -9.68 28.86 1.33
CA PRO A 546 -8.76 28.12 0.47
C PRO A 546 -7.56 28.97 0.09
N ALA A 547 -6.35 28.45 0.28
CA ALA A 547 -5.11 29.12 -0.12
C ALA A 547 -4.77 28.90 -1.60
N ALA A 548 -5.33 27.85 -2.21
CA ALA A 548 -5.23 27.59 -3.63
C ALA A 548 -6.59 27.16 -4.22
N LYS A 549 -6.82 27.45 -5.50
CA LYS A 549 -8.02 26.98 -6.21
C LYS A 549 -7.84 25.54 -6.67
N ARG A 550 -8.93 24.77 -6.70
CA ARG A 550 -8.93 23.40 -7.28
C ARG A 550 -8.40 23.35 -8.71
N SER A 551 -8.66 24.38 -9.51
CA SER A 551 -8.15 24.47 -10.89
C SER A 551 -6.63 24.63 -10.99
N ALA A 552 -5.93 24.92 -9.89
CA ALA A 552 -4.47 24.99 -9.85
C ALA A 552 -3.81 23.60 -9.72
N LEU A 553 -4.60 22.55 -9.44
CA LEU A 553 -4.14 21.17 -9.25
C LEU A 553 -3.76 20.47 -10.58
N SER A 554 -2.90 21.10 -11.37
CA SER A 554 -2.50 20.63 -12.72
C SER A 554 -1.65 19.35 -12.71
N MET A 555 -1.04 19.00 -11.58
CA MET A 555 -0.29 17.76 -11.38
C MET A 555 -1.20 16.52 -11.33
N PHE A 556 -2.49 16.69 -11.04
CA PHE A 556 -3.46 15.60 -11.03
C PHE A 556 -4.29 15.61 -12.32
N PRO A 557 -4.43 14.47 -13.04
CA PRO A 557 -5.30 14.41 -14.22
C PRO A 557 -6.75 14.79 -13.90
N LEU A 558 -7.21 14.36 -12.72
CA LEU A 558 -8.46 14.75 -12.09
C LEU A 558 -8.20 14.88 -10.59
N ALA A 559 -8.76 15.91 -9.96
CA ALA A 559 -8.66 16.04 -8.51
C ALA A 559 -9.27 14.79 -7.83
N PRO A 560 -8.53 14.14 -6.91
CA PRO A 560 -8.91 12.86 -6.36
C PRO A 560 -10.21 12.93 -5.54
N ILE A 561 -10.93 11.80 -5.45
CA ILE A 561 -12.09 11.69 -4.56
C ILE A 561 -11.58 11.49 -3.13
N ALA A 562 -12.09 12.28 -2.18
CA ALA A 562 -11.68 12.17 -0.79
C ALA A 562 -11.96 10.75 -0.26
N PRO A 563 -11.02 10.13 0.49
CA PRO A 563 -11.20 8.78 1.02
C PRO A 563 -12.48 8.58 1.84
N SER A 564 -12.98 9.61 2.55
CA SER A 564 -14.25 9.55 3.28
C SER A 564 -15.47 9.32 2.39
N ASP A 565 -15.37 9.74 1.13
CA ASP A 565 -16.48 9.78 0.17
C ASP A 565 -16.49 8.55 -0.75
N GLN A 566 -15.39 7.78 -0.73
CA GLN A 566 -15.27 6.56 -1.48
C GLN A 566 -16.22 5.48 -0.91
N THR A 567 -16.67 4.59 -1.79
CA THR A 567 -17.53 3.48 -1.38
C THR A 567 -16.78 2.56 -0.42
N PHE A 568 -17.37 2.37 0.76
CA PHE A 568 -16.80 1.53 1.80
C PHE A 568 -17.53 0.20 1.86
N ALA A 569 -16.87 -0.88 1.44
CA ALA A 569 -17.43 -2.22 1.50
C ALA A 569 -17.68 -2.62 2.97
N ASP A 570 -18.68 -3.47 3.21
CA ASP A 570 -18.86 -4.09 4.52
C ASP A 570 -17.66 -5.01 4.81
N PRO A 571 -16.79 -4.67 5.78
CA PRO A 571 -15.60 -5.46 6.04
C PRO A 571 -15.94 -6.87 6.54
N LEU A 572 -17.00 -7.05 7.34
CA LEU A 572 -17.35 -8.34 7.92
C LEU A 572 -17.78 -9.30 6.82
N ARG A 573 -18.74 -8.87 5.99
CA ARG A 573 -19.18 -9.65 4.83
C ARG A 573 -18.03 -9.94 3.86
N THR A 574 -17.15 -8.98 3.63
CA THR A 574 -16.02 -9.16 2.72
C THR A 574 -15.01 -10.19 3.26
N ARG A 575 -14.80 -10.25 4.58
CA ARG A 575 -13.97 -11.28 5.21
C ARG A 575 -14.60 -12.67 5.05
N ASP A 576 -15.89 -12.80 5.30
CA ASP A 576 -16.62 -14.07 5.11
C ASP A 576 -16.57 -14.54 3.65
N ASP A 577 -16.84 -13.63 2.70
CA ASP A 577 -16.76 -13.90 1.26
C ASP A 577 -15.34 -14.37 0.87
N ARG A 578 -14.28 -13.72 1.39
CA ARG A 578 -12.88 -14.11 1.14
C ARG A 578 -12.54 -15.48 1.73
N GLN A 579 -13.01 -15.79 2.93
CA GLN A 579 -12.80 -17.10 3.54
C GLN A 579 -13.45 -18.20 2.70
N LEU A 580 -14.70 -18.00 2.27
CA LEU A 580 -15.42 -18.97 1.43
C LEU A 580 -14.72 -19.18 0.08
N VAL A 581 -14.24 -18.10 -0.55
CA VAL A 581 -13.46 -18.19 -1.79
C VAL A 581 -12.19 -18.99 -1.56
N ARG A 582 -11.43 -18.74 -0.50
CA ARG A 582 -10.21 -19.52 -0.17
C ARG A 582 -10.50 -21.00 0.03
N GLU A 583 -11.54 -21.34 0.79
CA GLU A 583 -11.91 -22.74 1.03
C GLU A 583 -12.25 -23.47 -0.28
N ARG A 584 -13.01 -22.81 -1.17
CA ARG A 584 -13.34 -23.33 -2.50
C ARG A 584 -12.10 -23.45 -3.40
N SER A 585 -11.25 -22.42 -3.40
CA SER A 585 -9.99 -22.41 -4.16
C SER A 585 -9.07 -23.55 -3.73
N ARG A 586 -8.96 -23.82 -2.43
CA ARG A 586 -8.19 -24.95 -1.90
C ARG A 586 -8.74 -26.29 -2.36
N ILE A 587 -10.06 -26.50 -2.27
CA ILE A 587 -10.70 -27.74 -2.73
C ILE A 587 -10.46 -27.95 -4.22
N ARG A 588 -10.61 -26.88 -5.01
CA ARG A 588 -10.42 -26.90 -6.46
C ARG A 588 -8.97 -27.18 -6.85
N LEU A 589 -8.00 -26.57 -6.17
CA LEU A 589 -6.58 -26.84 -6.36
C LEU A 589 -6.26 -28.32 -6.09
N ASP A 590 -6.74 -28.86 -4.98
CA ASP A 590 -6.58 -30.26 -4.60
C ASP A 590 -7.16 -31.22 -5.66
N GLU A 591 -8.33 -30.88 -6.22
CA GLU A 591 -8.96 -31.64 -7.30
C GLU A 591 -8.10 -31.65 -8.56
N ILE A 592 -7.64 -30.47 -9.01
CA ILE A 592 -6.80 -30.32 -10.20
C ILE A 592 -5.52 -31.14 -10.05
N LEU A 593 -4.77 -30.95 -8.94
CA LEU A 593 -3.51 -31.64 -8.70
C LEU A 593 -3.65 -33.17 -8.68
N ARG A 594 -4.72 -33.69 -8.06
CA ARG A 594 -5.00 -35.13 -8.03
C ARG A 594 -5.38 -35.69 -9.40
N GLN A 595 -6.20 -34.97 -10.17
CA GLN A 595 -6.59 -35.37 -11.53
C GLN A 595 -5.38 -35.45 -12.48
N GLN A 596 -4.41 -34.53 -12.34
CA GLN A 596 -3.17 -34.61 -13.11
C GLN A 596 -2.31 -35.81 -12.69
N SER A 597 -2.21 -36.05 -11.38
CA SER A 597 -1.39 -37.15 -10.83
C SER A 597 -1.93 -38.53 -11.23
N SER A 598 -3.24 -38.73 -11.23
CA SER A 598 -3.85 -40.02 -11.57
C SER A 598 -3.74 -40.39 -13.06
N ARG A 599 -3.72 -39.39 -13.95
CA ARG A 599 -3.52 -39.60 -15.40
C ARG A 599 -2.14 -40.17 -15.73
N GLN A 600 -1.15 -40.00 -14.86
CA GLN A 600 0.19 -40.55 -15.04
C GLN A 600 0.30 -42.03 -14.60
N THR A 601 -0.64 -42.49 -13.76
CA THR A 601 -0.68 -43.88 -13.25
C THR A 601 -1.61 -44.80 -14.04
N SER A 602 -2.35 -44.28 -15.01
CA SER A 602 -3.13 -45.10 -15.94
C SER A 602 -2.19 -45.59 -17.06
N PRO A 603 -2.13 -46.91 -17.31
CA PRO A 603 -1.20 -47.53 -18.26
C PRO A 603 -1.41 -47.12 -19.71
#